data_AF-A0A3D5YFB8-F1
#
_entry.id   AF-A0A3D5YFB8-F1
#
_cell.length_a   1.000
_cell.length_b   1.000
_cell.length_c   1.000
_cell.angle_alpha   90.00
_cell.angle_beta   90.00
_cell.angle_gamma   90.00
#
_symmetry.space_group_name_H-M   'P 1'
#
loop_
_entity.id
_entity.type
_entity.pdbx_description
1 polymer ?
#
loop_
_entity_poly.entity_id
_entity_poly.type
_entity_poly.pdbx_seq_one_letter_code
_entity_poly.pdbx_strand_id
1 'polypeptide(L)' 'MQMAPKAAFKDVARVMGIPFEKSNLISSLMPDKMSMLDAVKAENTPEELKSIYESDEKVQKAAELASNLEGNMRQL' A
#
# COMPACT_ATOMS: atom_id res chain seq x y z
N MET A 1 14.88 -10.10 7.01
CA MET A 1 13.39 -10.07 7.08
C MET A 1 12.81 -9.62 5.73
N GLN A 2 11.84 -10.35 5.16
CA GLN A 2 11.23 -10.00 3.86
C GLN A 2 10.17 -8.89 4.01
N MET A 3 10.06 -7.99 3.03
CA MET A 3 9.07 -6.92 3.01
C MET A 3 7.67 -7.47 2.73
N ALA A 4 6.79 -7.40 3.74
CA ALA A 4 5.37 -7.66 3.54
C ALA A 4 4.70 -6.53 2.72
N PRO A 5 3.65 -6.80 1.94
CA PRO A 5 2.96 -5.80 1.12
C PRO A 5 2.56 -4.52 1.87
N LYS A 6 1.94 -4.67 3.05
CA LYS A 6 1.56 -3.54 3.92
C LYS A 6 2.78 -2.73 4.37
N ALA A 7 3.91 -3.39 4.64
CA ALA A 7 5.14 -2.72 5.04
C ALA A 7 5.79 -2.00 3.86
N ALA A 8 5.81 -2.61 2.68
CA ALA A 8 6.29 -1.99 1.45
C ALA A 8 5.52 -0.72 1.13
N PHE A 9 4.19 -0.76 1.18
CA PHE A 9 3.36 0.42 0.97
C PHE A 9 3.67 1.53 1.98
N LYS A 10 3.76 1.23 3.28
CA LYS A 10 4.11 2.23 4.31
C LYS A 10 5.48 2.85 4.10
N ASP A 11 6.47 2.06 3.70
CA ASP A 11 7.82 2.55 3.44
C ASP A 11 7.85 3.52 2.25
N VAL A 12 7.18 3.18 1.15
CA VAL A 12 7.06 4.06 -0.02
C VAL A 12 6.24 5.31 0.32
N ALA A 13 5.10 5.14 1.01
CA ALA A 13 4.24 6.24 1.41
C ALA A 13 5.01 7.28 2.24
N ARG A 14 5.88 6.83 3.15
CA ARG A 14 6.76 7.71 3.93
C ARG A 14 7.74 8.48 3.03
N VAL A 15 8.37 7.82 2.05
CA VAL A 15 9.28 8.47 1.10
C VAL A 15 8.56 9.49 0.22
N MET A 16 7.33 9.20 -0.17
CA MET A 16 6.48 10.08 -0.98
C MET A 16 5.83 11.23 -0.20
N GLY A 17 6.06 11.33 1.11
CA GLY A 17 5.49 12.38 1.96
C GLY A 17 3.99 12.22 2.20
N ILE A 18 3.45 10.99 2.11
CA ILE A 18 2.09 10.69 2.55
C ILE A 18 2.08 10.69 4.09
N PRO A 19 1.15 11.42 4.75
CA PRO A 19 1.08 11.45 6.20
C PRO A 19 0.97 10.05 6.82
N PHE A 20 1.61 9.86 7.97
CA PHE A 20 1.64 8.57 8.66
C PHE A 20 0.22 8.04 8.91
N GLU A 21 -0.68 8.87 9.41
CA GLU A 21 -2.08 8.52 9.67
C GLU A 21 -2.78 7.99 8.42
N LYS A 22 -2.62 8.69 7.29
CA LYS A 22 -3.19 8.29 5.99
C LYS A 22 -2.60 6.97 5.50
N SER A 23 -1.27 6.81 5.59
CA SER A 23 -0.62 5.55 5.21
C SER A 23 -1.06 4.37 6.09
N ASN A 24 -1.31 4.62 7.38
CA ASN A 24 -1.75 3.62 8.33
C ASN A 24 -3.21 3.21 8.07
N LEU A 25 -4.10 4.18 7.81
CA LEU A 25 -5.48 3.93 7.39
C LEU A 25 -5.51 3.04 6.15
N ILE A 26 -4.84 3.43 5.07
CA ILE A 26 -4.81 2.66 3.81
C ILE A 26 -4.31 1.23 4.05
N SER A 27 -3.21 1.07 4.80
CA SER A 27 -2.65 -0.25 5.08
C SER A 27 -3.56 -1.16 5.93
N SER A 28 -4.45 -0.58 6.74
CA SER A 28 -5.39 -1.32 7.58
C SER A 28 -6.56 -1.87 6.76
N LEU A 29 -6.93 -1.16 5.69
CA LEU A 29 -7.96 -1.57 4.73
C LEU A 29 -7.48 -2.66 3.77
N MET A 30 -6.15 -2.82 3.61
CA MET A 30 -5.58 -3.87 2.77
C MET A 30 -5.76 -5.27 3.40
N PRO A 31 -6.08 -6.31 2.61
CA PRO A 31 -6.03 -7.69 3.05
C PRO A 31 -4.61 -8.13 3.44
N ASP A 32 -4.50 -9.14 4.29
CA ASP A 32 -3.19 -9.69 4.66
C ASP A 32 -2.54 -10.44 3.49
N LYS A 33 -1.22 -10.27 3.35
CA LYS A 33 -0.39 -10.89 2.29
C LYS A 33 -0.82 -10.54 0.86
N MET A 34 -1.62 -9.50 0.66
CA MET A 34 -2.04 -9.01 -0.65
C MET A 34 -1.39 -7.67 -0.97
N SER A 35 -0.92 -7.54 -2.20
CA SER A 35 -0.37 -6.31 -2.77
C SER A 35 -1.43 -5.20 -2.81
N MET A 36 -1.00 -3.94 -2.73
CA MET A 36 -1.94 -2.81 -2.75
C MET A 36 -2.75 -2.78 -4.06
N LEU A 37 -2.09 -2.98 -5.20
CA LEU A 37 -2.76 -2.99 -6.52
C LEU A 37 -3.81 -4.09 -6.66
N ASP A 38 -3.58 -5.25 -6.05
CA ASP A 38 -4.54 -6.36 -6.05
C ASP A 38 -5.66 -6.11 -5.05
N ALA A 39 -5.34 -5.52 -3.88
CA ALA A 39 -6.30 -5.16 -2.86
C ALA A 39 -7.36 -4.18 -3.41
N VAL A 40 -6.96 -3.18 -4.20
CA VAL A 40 -7.90 -2.23 -4.82
C VAL A 40 -8.84 -2.92 -5.84
N LYS A 41 -8.39 -3.99 -6.49
CA LYS A 41 -9.20 -4.72 -7.49
C LYS A 41 -10.11 -5.79 -6.90
N ALA A 42 -9.78 -6.30 -5.71
CA ALA A 42 -10.53 -7.36 -5.08
C ALA A 42 -11.95 -6.92 -4.68
N GLU A 43 -12.92 -7.83 -4.83
CA GLU A 43 -14.33 -7.61 -4.51
C GLU A 43 -14.58 -7.51 -3.00
N ASN A 44 -13.78 -8.23 -2.21
CA ASN A 44 -13.93 -8.30 -0.76
C ASN A 44 -13.24 -7.15 0.00
N THR A 45 -12.65 -6.19 -0.71
CA THR A 45 -11.92 -5.08 -0.09
C THR A 45 -12.83 -3.87 0.11
N PRO A 46 -12.71 -3.13 1.23
CA PRO A 46 -13.55 -1.96 1.48
C PRO A 46 -13.53 -0.97 0.32
N GLU A 47 -14.71 -0.46 -0.04
CA GLU A 47 -14.90 0.52 -1.13
C GLU A 47 -14.15 1.84 -0.86
N GLU A 48 -13.91 2.14 0.42
CA GLU A 48 -13.05 3.23 0.87
C GLU A 48 -11.62 3.12 0.33
N LEU A 49 -11.03 1.92 0.28
CA LEU A 49 -9.68 1.72 -0.24
C LEU A 49 -9.61 2.09 -1.73
N LYS A 50 -10.63 1.70 -2.50
CA LYS A 50 -10.74 2.01 -3.93
C LYS A 50 -10.91 3.51 -4.14
N SER A 51 -11.78 4.13 -3.35
CA SER A 51 -12.02 5.57 -3.38
C SER A 51 -10.76 6.38 -3.08
N ILE A 52 -9.97 5.98 -2.07
CA ILE A 52 -8.70 6.65 -1.72
C ILE A 52 -7.66 6.47 -2.85
N TYR A 53 -7.58 5.28 -3.43
CA TYR A 53 -6.69 5.02 -4.57
C TYR A 53 -7.06 5.89 -5.77
N GLU A 54 -8.33 5.94 -6.16
CA GLU A 54 -8.79 6.68 -7.34
C GLU A 54 -8.69 8.20 -7.17
N SER A 55 -8.86 8.71 -5.94
CA SER A 55 -8.86 10.15 -5.65
C SER A 55 -7.48 10.77 -5.40
N ASP A 56 -6.44 9.97 -5.15
CA ASP A 56 -5.10 10.48 -4.82
C ASP A 56 -4.00 9.86 -5.68
N GLU A 57 -3.50 10.64 -6.64
CA GLU A 57 -2.39 10.25 -7.52
C GLU A 57 -1.11 9.84 -6.75
N LYS A 58 -0.85 10.42 -5.58
CA LYS A 58 0.32 10.01 -4.78
C LYS A 58 0.13 8.62 -4.21
N VAL A 59 -1.10 8.26 -3.82
CA VAL A 59 -1.41 6.91 -3.36
C VAL A 59 -1.28 5.90 -4.50
N GLN A 60 -1.72 6.25 -5.71
CA GLN A 60 -1.55 5.40 -6.89
C GLN A 60 -0.07 5.11 -7.19
N LYS A 61 0.74 6.16 -7.28
CA LYS A 61 2.19 6.03 -7.50
C LYS A 61 2.87 5.27 -6.35
N ALA A 62 2.43 5.47 -5.12
CA ALA A 62 2.95 4.72 -3.97
C ALA A 62 2.63 3.23 -4.08
N ALA A 63 1.43 2.87 -4.54
CA ALA A 63 1.02 1.48 -4.74
C ALA A 63 1.84 0.79 -5.84
N GLU A 64 2.07 1.47 -6.96
CA GLU A 64 2.89 0.97 -8.07
C GLU A 64 4.36 0.75 -7.67
N LEU A 65 4.94 1.71 -6.94
CA LEU A 65 6.31 1.56 -6.43
C LEU A 65 6.38 0.45 -5.36
N ALA A 66 5.37 0.35 -4.50
CA ALA A 66 5.32 -0.67 -3.46
C ALA A 66 5.20 -2.09 -4.03
N SER A 67 4.44 -2.30 -5.11
CA SER A 67 4.32 -3.62 -5.76
C SER A 67 5.64 -4.10 -6.37
N ASN A 68 6.55 -3.19 -6.73
CA ASN A 68 7.89 -3.55 -7.18
C ASN A 68 8.87 -3.84 -6.03
N LEU A 69 8.54 -3.40 -4.80
CA LEU A 69 9.42 -3.49 -3.63
C LEU A 69 9.03 -4.61 -2.66
N GLU A 70 7.76 -4.98 -2.61
CA GLU A 70 7.31 -6.11 -1.78
C GLU A 70 8.04 -7.41 -2.14
N GLY A 71 8.22 -8.29 -1.14
CA GLY A 71 8.97 -9.53 -1.34
C GLY A 71 10.50 -9.37 -1.35
N ASN A 72 11.06 -8.16 -1.38
CA ASN A 72 12.50 -7.95 -1.22
C ASN A 72 12.97 -8.10 0.23
N MET A 73 14.27 -8.35 0.43
CA MET A 73 14.88 -8.29 1.77
C MET A 73 14.95 -6.85 2.27
N ARG A 74 14.37 -6.57 3.43
CA ARG A 74 14.36 -5.24 4.05
C ARG A 74 15.65 -4.96 4.82
N GLN A 75 16.11 -5.94 5.60
CA GLN A 75 17.26 -5.88 6.49
C GLN A 75 17.86 -7.29 6.65
N LEU A 76 19.19 -7.36 6.75
CA LEU A 76 20.01 -8.55 7.02
C LEU A 76 19.90 -8.98 8.48
#